data_AF-A0A2S8UTU8-F1
#
_entry.id   AF-A0A2S8UTU8-F1
#
_cell.length_a   1.000
_cell.length_b   1.000
_cell.length_c   1.000
_cell.angle_alpha   90.00
_cell.angle_beta   90.00
_cell.angle_gamma   90.00
#
_symmetry.space_group_name_H-M   'P 1'
#
loop_
_entity.id
_entity.type
_entity.pdbx_description
1 polymer ?
#
loop_
_entity_poly.entity_id
_entity_poly.type
_entity_poly.pdbx_seq_one_letter_code
_entity_poly.pdbx_strand_id
1 'polypeptide(L)'
;MSSIEGVDYTNWDWLPRAASEVESYVLRLLAESGVEPHDVSARAKSIASFQRKQIAKQYPDPIGQITDIVAIRIITYSNTDRDRARELIRSRFAVLPGEDRNPGEEKPPHLRGYDCLHIVVSGETDDYDSDWVVSGGDLERYFTTFGGLEIQIRTVAGHAWAEFEHARRYKGAQYNAISEQDQGTIDQLFGAASDARRALDETFVAIDRILARPTVDIESAHIETRVEPDPAPGEVASTALDAVTLSQFMKTRFPNDSDGSDKGVSFGIELARATGIDTVEALEAALEDVDSDQVRALMESGVSVTRVRRLDDELLAHFGQDYINKTQHAGYGKHRALQLEWRYDRLRGKTRYRTYLLLGEARPTELEAGPYTAVGALREVARLLAHARGVDTVLTSGLIASEPNLPPGARAKKIALEGDAALWVASNLNREASEQLMLQLLDRARPVDLRIARGDVVVADGQAVHHRQQVDGH
;
A
#
# COMPACT_ATOMS: atom_id res chain seq x y z
N MET A 1 -11.33 34.69 38.86
CA MET A 1 -10.58 35.35 37.78
C MET A 1 -9.41 34.44 37.44
N SER A 2 -9.55 33.55 36.45
CA SER A 2 -8.42 32.77 35.92
C SER A 2 -7.56 33.77 35.14
N SER A 3 -6.46 34.26 35.73
CA SER A 3 -5.66 35.30 35.11
C SER A 3 -4.86 34.70 33.94
N ILE A 4 -4.79 35.46 32.86
CA ILE A 4 -3.97 35.23 31.68
C ILE A 4 -2.46 35.13 32.02
N GLU A 5 -2.08 35.45 33.26
CA GLU A 5 -0.71 35.67 33.75
C GLU A 5 0.10 34.38 34.00
N GLY A 6 -0.50 33.18 33.88
CA GLY A 6 0.19 31.90 34.12
C GLY A 6 0.62 31.12 32.88
N VAL A 7 0.31 31.61 31.67
CA VAL A 7 0.59 30.90 30.42
C VAL A 7 1.92 31.35 29.81
N ASP A 8 2.85 30.41 29.61
CA ASP A 8 4.06 30.66 28.84
C ASP A 8 3.74 30.65 27.33
N TYR A 9 3.70 31.84 26.74
CA TYR A 9 3.41 32.02 25.31
C TYR A 9 4.60 31.70 24.40
N THR A 10 5.81 31.51 24.93
CA THR A 10 6.95 31.04 24.12
C THR A 10 6.71 29.63 23.57
N ASN A 11 5.74 28.91 24.13
CA ASN A 11 5.32 27.62 23.59
C ASN A 11 4.87 27.69 22.12
N TRP A 12 4.29 28.80 21.70
CA TRP A 12 3.83 28.99 20.32
C TRP A 12 4.94 29.05 19.27
N ASP A 13 6.20 29.23 19.68
CA ASP A 13 7.35 29.27 18.76
C ASP A 13 7.71 27.89 18.18
N TRP A 14 7.27 26.82 18.83
CA TRP A 14 7.58 25.44 18.45
C TRP A 14 6.35 24.58 18.13
N LEU A 15 5.13 24.99 18.55
CA LEU A 15 3.89 24.30 18.18
C LEU A 15 3.72 24.01 16.67
N PRO A 16 4.11 24.89 15.73
CA PRO A 16 4.03 24.57 14.30
C PRO A 16 4.90 23.38 13.87
N ARG A 17 6.05 23.18 14.53
CA ARG A 17 6.92 22.02 14.27
C ARG A 17 6.32 20.74 14.84
N ALA A 18 5.79 20.79 16.07
CA ALA A 18 5.03 19.67 16.65
C ALA A 18 3.84 19.27 15.75
N ALA A 19 3.13 20.25 15.17
CA ALA A 19 2.05 20.00 14.21
C ALA A 19 2.56 19.28 12.94
N SER A 20 3.70 19.71 12.38
CA SER A 20 4.30 19.07 11.20
C SER A 20 4.80 17.65 11.49
N GLU A 21 5.37 17.42 12.68
CA GLU A 21 5.82 16.09 13.11
C GLU A 21 4.65 15.12 13.24
N VAL A 22 3.54 15.54 13.85
CA VAL A 22 2.36 14.68 13.99
C VAL A 22 1.62 14.45 12.67
N GLU A 23 1.63 15.43 11.76
CA GLU A 23 1.11 15.26 10.39
C GLU A 23 1.88 14.16 9.66
N SER A 24 3.21 14.24 9.67
CA SER A 24 4.10 13.24 9.07
C SER A 24 3.92 11.85 9.70
N TYR A 25 3.75 11.81 11.02
CA TYR A 25 3.46 10.59 11.76
C TYR A 25 2.17 9.93 11.26
N VAL A 26 1.07 10.69 11.22
CA VAL A 26 -0.25 10.17 10.84
C VAL A 26 -0.26 9.74 9.37
N LEU A 27 0.35 10.52 8.48
CA LEU A 27 0.51 10.14 7.07
C LEU A 27 1.22 8.79 6.93
N ARG A 28 2.33 8.61 7.65
CA ARG A 28 3.07 7.34 7.66
C ARG A 28 2.22 6.19 8.22
N LEU A 29 1.50 6.41 9.32
CA LEU A 29 0.65 5.39 9.95
C LEU A 29 -0.43 4.87 8.98
N LEU A 30 -1.09 5.78 8.27
CA LEU A 30 -2.12 5.45 7.28
C LEU A 30 -1.52 4.69 6.09
N ALA A 31 -0.39 5.17 5.56
CA ALA A 31 0.32 4.55 4.45
C ALA A 31 0.78 3.11 4.76
N GLU A 32 1.37 2.88 5.93
CA GLU A 32 1.81 1.54 6.35
C GLU A 32 0.64 0.56 6.48
N SER A 33 -0.56 1.06 6.77
CA SER A 33 -1.78 0.25 6.91
C SER A 33 -2.60 0.13 5.62
N GLY A 34 -2.16 0.76 4.52
CA GLY A 34 -2.84 0.74 3.24
C GLY A 34 -4.09 1.62 3.15
N VAL A 35 -4.28 2.57 4.09
CA VAL A 35 -5.39 3.53 4.10
C VAL A 35 -4.95 4.79 3.36
N GLU A 36 -5.64 5.15 2.29
CA GLU A 36 -5.32 6.34 1.48
C GLU A 36 -6.27 7.51 1.84
N PRO A 37 -5.80 8.53 2.57
CA PRO A 37 -6.61 9.70 2.85
C PRO A 37 -6.73 10.60 1.61
N HIS A 38 -7.82 11.38 1.55
CA HIS A 38 -7.93 12.50 0.62
C HIS A 38 -7.00 13.66 1.00
N ASP A 39 -6.94 13.97 2.31
CA ASP A 39 -6.10 15.03 2.86
C ASP A 39 -5.78 14.74 4.33
N VAL A 40 -4.57 15.07 4.76
CA VAL A 40 -4.18 15.11 6.17
C VAL A 40 -3.50 16.44 6.42
N SER A 41 -4.02 17.20 7.38
CA SER A 41 -3.47 18.51 7.73
C SER A 41 -3.46 18.72 9.23
N ALA A 42 -2.32 19.15 9.77
CA ALA A 42 -2.17 19.56 11.16
C ALA A 42 -2.05 21.07 11.28
N ARG A 43 -2.55 21.62 12.39
CA ARG A 43 -2.42 23.04 12.68
C ARG A 43 -2.22 23.31 14.16
N ALA A 44 -1.38 24.29 14.44
CA ALA A 44 -1.29 24.93 15.75
C ALA A 44 -2.33 26.07 15.85
N LYS A 45 -3.04 26.13 16.96
CA LYS A 45 -4.00 27.20 17.27
C LYS A 45 -3.25 28.51 17.50
N SER A 46 -3.75 29.63 16.98
CA SER A 46 -3.15 30.94 17.29
C SER A 46 -3.38 31.37 18.74
N ILE A 47 -2.45 32.16 19.30
CA ILE A 47 -2.57 32.74 20.66
C ILE A 47 -3.92 33.43 20.85
N ALA A 48 -4.33 34.28 19.91
CA ALA A 48 -5.60 34.99 19.98
C ALA A 48 -6.82 34.04 20.01
N SER A 49 -6.75 32.90 19.32
CA SER A 49 -7.83 31.90 19.34
C SER A 49 -7.82 31.07 20.62
N PHE A 50 -6.64 30.80 21.18
CA PHE A 50 -6.48 30.17 22.48
C PHE A 50 -7.07 31.04 23.59
N GLN A 51 -6.69 32.32 23.68
CA GLN A 51 -7.21 33.26 24.67
C GLN A 51 -8.73 33.42 24.58
N ARG A 52 -9.28 33.53 23.37
CA ARG A 52 -10.74 33.56 23.18
C ARG A 52 -11.42 32.31 23.73
N LYS A 53 -10.85 31.12 23.48
CA LYS A 53 -11.40 29.85 23.97
C LYS A 53 -11.28 29.74 25.50
N GLN A 54 -10.14 30.13 26.07
CA GLN A 54 -9.91 30.20 27.51
C GLN A 54 -10.97 31.07 28.21
N ILE A 55 -11.18 32.29 27.72
CA ILE A 55 -12.15 33.23 28.31
C ILE A 55 -13.57 32.69 28.18
N ALA A 56 -13.95 32.20 26.99
CA ALA A 56 -15.31 31.74 26.72
C ALA A 56 -15.72 30.50 27.55
N LYS A 57 -14.76 29.61 27.85
CA LYS A 57 -15.01 28.36 28.58
C LYS A 57 -14.55 28.37 30.04
N GLN A 58 -13.90 29.45 30.48
CA GLN A 58 -13.44 29.65 31.86
C GLN A 58 -12.57 28.50 32.39
N TYR A 59 -11.67 27.97 31.55
CA TYR A 59 -10.79 26.87 31.94
C TYR A 59 -9.86 27.29 33.11
N PRO A 60 -9.86 26.55 34.25
CA PRO A 60 -8.94 26.79 35.35
C PRO A 60 -7.49 26.45 34.99
N ASP A 61 -7.27 25.41 34.19
CA ASP A 61 -5.96 25.03 33.64
C ASP A 61 -6.07 24.94 32.11
N PRO A 62 -5.89 26.06 31.40
CA PRO A 62 -6.10 26.09 29.95
C PRO A 62 -5.06 25.28 29.16
N ILE A 63 -3.86 25.04 29.71
CA ILE A 63 -2.80 24.27 29.05
C ILE A 63 -3.10 22.77 29.11
N GLY A 64 -3.57 22.28 30.26
CA GLY A 64 -4.01 20.89 30.41
C GLY A 64 -5.38 20.59 29.80
N GLN A 65 -6.29 21.58 29.71
CA GLN A 65 -7.70 21.33 29.36
C GLN A 65 -8.09 21.69 27.93
N ILE A 66 -7.34 22.56 27.24
CA ILE A 66 -7.62 22.88 25.83
C ILE A 66 -6.91 21.84 24.96
N THR A 67 -7.69 20.90 24.42
CA THR A 67 -7.20 19.74 23.66
C THR A 67 -6.91 20.03 22.18
N ASP A 68 -7.37 21.18 21.66
CA ASP A 68 -7.20 21.59 20.25
C ASP A 68 -6.13 22.68 20.08
N ILE A 69 -5.08 22.66 20.91
CA ILE A 69 -3.90 23.53 20.77
C ILE A 69 -3.12 23.11 19.53
N VAL A 70 -2.83 21.82 19.38
CA VAL A 70 -2.54 21.19 18.08
C VAL A 70 -3.72 20.31 17.73
N ALA A 71 -4.17 20.42 16.49
CA ALA A 71 -5.23 19.58 15.97
C ALA A 71 -4.88 19.07 14.57
N ILE A 72 -5.22 17.81 14.30
CA ILE A 72 -5.07 17.16 13.00
C ILE A 72 -6.44 16.94 12.40
N ARG A 73 -6.54 17.11 11.10
CA ARG A 73 -7.71 16.75 10.31
C ARG A 73 -7.31 15.68 9.30
N ILE A 74 -8.04 14.57 9.33
CA ILE A 74 -7.94 13.49 8.37
C ILE A 74 -9.24 13.49 7.56
N ILE A 75 -9.13 13.71 6.26
CA ILE A 75 -10.23 13.62 5.31
C ILE A 75 -10.08 12.30 4.54
N THR A 76 -11.11 11.47 4.59
CA THR A 76 -11.14 10.14 3.95
C THR A 76 -12.17 10.13 2.83
N TYR A 77 -12.04 9.22 1.87
CA TYR A 77 -13.03 9.10 0.79
C TYR A 77 -14.33 8.46 1.26
N SER A 78 -14.25 7.41 2.07
CA SER A 78 -15.41 6.65 2.52
C SER A 78 -15.48 6.50 4.04
N ASN A 79 -16.67 6.17 4.54
CA ASN A 79 -16.86 5.85 5.97
C ASN A 79 -16.04 4.64 6.40
N THR A 80 -15.80 3.67 5.50
CA THR A 80 -14.92 2.54 5.78
C THR A 80 -13.52 3.02 6.13
N ASP A 81 -12.92 3.87 5.30
CA ASP A 81 -11.57 4.39 5.58
C ASP A 81 -11.53 5.33 6.78
N ARG A 82 -12.61 6.09 7.04
CA ARG A 82 -12.76 6.87 8.27
C ARG A 82 -12.66 5.99 9.51
N ASP A 83 -13.38 4.86 9.51
CA ASP A 83 -13.41 3.94 10.65
C ASP A 83 -12.08 3.18 10.78
N ARG A 84 -11.43 2.83 9.65
CA ARG A 84 -10.06 2.29 9.64
C ARG A 84 -9.05 3.27 10.26
N ALA A 85 -9.11 4.54 9.86
CA ALA A 85 -8.25 5.59 10.40
C ALA A 85 -8.47 5.76 11.91
N ARG A 86 -9.73 5.77 12.38
CA ARG A 86 -10.05 5.79 13.82
C ARG A 86 -9.38 4.63 14.55
N GLU A 87 -9.51 3.42 14.05
CA GLU A 87 -8.92 2.24 14.71
C GLU A 87 -7.40 2.28 14.72
N LEU A 88 -6.76 2.76 13.63
CA LEU A 88 -5.31 2.98 13.60
C LEU A 88 -4.86 3.97 14.66
N ILE A 89 -5.54 5.10 14.80
CA ILE A 89 -5.24 6.08 15.83
C ILE A 89 -5.38 5.44 17.23
N ARG A 90 -6.48 4.71 17.49
CA ARG A 90 -6.71 4.02 18.77
C ARG A 90 -5.66 2.95 19.09
N SER A 91 -5.14 2.29 18.07
CA SER A 91 -4.10 1.28 18.22
C SER A 91 -2.72 1.85 18.53
N ARG A 92 -2.51 3.14 18.22
CA ARG A 92 -1.19 3.77 18.23
C ARG A 92 -1.00 4.80 19.32
N PHE A 93 -2.08 5.46 19.70
CA PHE A 93 -2.08 6.53 20.67
C PHE A 93 -2.91 6.18 21.91
N ALA A 94 -2.48 6.69 23.06
CA ALA A 94 -3.29 6.71 24.27
C ALA A 94 -4.44 7.71 24.10
N VAL A 95 -5.66 7.18 23.97
CA VAL A 95 -6.89 7.97 23.80
C VAL A 95 -7.44 8.38 25.16
N LEU A 96 -7.77 9.66 25.33
CA LEU A 96 -8.36 10.16 26.56
C LEU A 96 -9.77 9.58 26.78
N PRO A 97 -10.13 9.20 28.02
CA PRO A 97 -11.45 8.62 28.31
C PRO A 97 -12.61 9.52 27.89
N GLY A 98 -13.54 8.98 27.09
CA GLY A 98 -14.72 9.72 26.62
C GLY A 98 -14.46 10.71 25.48
N GLU A 99 -13.22 10.84 25.02
CA GLU A 99 -12.82 11.76 23.94
C GLU A 99 -12.59 11.03 22.62
N ASP A 100 -13.31 9.93 22.37
CA ASP A 100 -13.47 9.30 21.06
C ASP A 100 -14.97 9.25 20.74
N ARG A 101 -15.45 10.31 20.08
CA ARG A 101 -16.90 10.56 19.92
C ARG A 101 -17.20 11.36 18.67
N ASN A 102 -18.47 11.42 18.29
CA ASN A 102 -18.97 12.31 17.24
C ASN A 102 -19.82 13.42 17.89
N PRO A 103 -19.32 14.66 18.03
CA PRO A 103 -20.08 15.74 18.64
C PRO A 103 -21.40 16.06 17.93
N GLY A 104 -21.56 15.63 16.67
CA GLY A 104 -22.81 15.80 15.93
C GLY A 104 -23.96 14.94 16.43
N GLU A 105 -23.67 13.80 17.06
CA GLU A 105 -24.66 12.90 17.63
C GLU A 105 -25.31 13.48 18.90
N GLU A 106 -24.58 14.35 19.61
CA GLU A 106 -25.03 15.06 20.81
C GLU A 106 -25.94 16.26 20.48
N LYS A 107 -26.00 16.68 19.21
CA LYS A 107 -26.82 17.83 18.80
C LYS A 107 -28.32 17.50 18.80
N PRO A 108 -29.18 18.50 19.06
CA PRO A 108 -30.63 18.36 18.88
C PRO A 108 -31.00 17.88 17.48
N PRO A 109 -32.11 17.14 17.28
CA PRO A 109 -32.47 16.55 15.98
C PRO A 109 -32.44 17.50 14.78
N HIS A 110 -32.84 18.77 14.96
CA HIS A 110 -32.85 19.79 13.90
C HIS A 110 -31.44 20.36 13.57
N LEU A 111 -30.43 20.07 14.38
CA LEU A 111 -29.03 20.43 14.18
C LEU A 111 -28.14 19.19 13.92
N ARG A 112 -28.74 18.01 13.81
CA ARG A 112 -28.04 16.78 13.42
C ARG A 112 -27.62 16.87 11.97
N GLY A 113 -26.47 16.25 11.67
CA GLY A 113 -25.90 16.21 10.32
C GLY A 113 -24.43 16.60 10.26
N TYR A 114 -23.90 17.16 11.35
CA TYR A 114 -22.46 17.23 11.57
C TYR A 114 -21.93 15.82 11.76
N ASP A 115 -20.97 15.42 10.94
CA ASP A 115 -20.39 14.09 10.98
C ASP A 115 -18.87 14.21 10.93
N CYS A 116 -18.28 14.23 12.13
CA CYS A 116 -16.85 14.31 12.31
C CYS A 116 -16.50 13.58 13.59
N LEU A 117 -15.71 12.52 13.48
CA LEU A 117 -15.16 11.82 14.64
C LEU A 117 -14.07 12.68 15.25
N HIS A 118 -14.13 12.87 16.56
CA HIS A 118 -13.16 13.63 17.34
C HIS A 118 -12.51 12.64 18.30
N ILE A 119 -11.19 12.52 18.19
CA ILE A 119 -10.36 11.67 19.05
C ILE A 119 -9.34 12.57 19.74
N VAL A 120 -9.26 12.59 21.06
CA VAL A 120 -8.18 13.29 21.78
C VAL A 120 -7.17 12.29 22.30
N VAL A 121 -5.90 12.52 21.97
CA VAL A 121 -4.77 11.65 22.35
C VAL A 121 -3.77 12.37 23.23
N SER A 122 -3.08 11.64 24.11
CA SER A 122 -2.09 12.19 25.06
C SER A 122 -0.65 11.68 24.85
N GLY A 123 -0.41 10.81 23.87
CA GLY A 123 0.90 10.23 23.58
C GLY A 123 0.79 8.91 22.82
N GLU A 124 1.91 8.31 22.41
CA GLU A 124 1.93 6.93 21.92
C GLU A 124 1.57 5.96 23.06
N THR A 125 0.99 4.80 22.71
CA THR A 125 0.78 3.73 23.69
C THR A 125 2.09 3.05 24.05
N ASP A 126 2.28 2.68 25.32
CA ASP A 126 3.46 1.95 25.80
C ASP A 126 3.71 0.61 25.08
N ASP A 127 2.69 0.04 24.46
CA ASP A 127 2.76 -1.24 23.73
C ASP A 127 3.54 -1.14 22.40
N TYR A 128 3.97 0.05 21.99
CA TYR A 128 4.34 0.32 20.60
C TYR A 128 5.58 1.21 20.50
N ASP A 129 6.75 0.58 20.48
CA ASP A 129 8.07 1.25 20.38
C ASP A 129 8.47 1.48 18.92
N SER A 130 7.96 2.56 18.33
CA SER A 130 8.10 2.92 16.91
C SER A 130 9.42 3.56 16.54
N ASP A 131 10.05 4.25 17.49
CA ASP A 131 11.02 5.31 17.25
C ASP A 131 10.49 6.46 16.33
N TRP A 132 9.16 6.67 16.25
CA TRP A 132 8.52 7.65 15.35
C TRP A 132 8.27 8.99 16.03
N VAL A 133 7.95 8.97 17.32
CA VAL A 133 8.11 10.15 18.16
C VAL A 133 9.60 10.25 18.48
N VAL A 134 10.27 11.21 17.83
CA VAL A 134 11.71 11.39 17.97
C VAL A 134 12.02 11.91 19.37
N SER A 135 12.92 11.24 20.10
CA SER A 135 13.37 11.73 21.41
C SER A 135 14.04 13.10 21.29
N GLY A 136 13.59 14.05 22.09
CA GLY A 136 13.96 15.47 22.00
C GLY A 136 13.22 16.26 20.90
N GLY A 137 12.29 15.63 20.18
CA GLY A 137 11.46 16.28 19.15
C GLY A 137 10.35 17.15 19.73
N ASP A 138 9.76 18.01 18.89
CA ASP A 138 8.74 18.96 19.34
C ASP A 138 7.39 18.25 19.64
N LEU A 139 7.11 17.09 19.04
CA LEU A 139 5.93 16.27 19.33
C LEU A 139 6.03 15.54 20.69
N GLU A 140 7.21 15.01 21.06
CA GLU A 140 7.43 14.47 22.40
C GLU A 140 7.25 15.56 23.45
N ARG A 141 7.84 16.74 23.18
CA ARG A 141 7.66 17.93 24.01
C ARG A 141 6.19 18.33 24.10
N TYR A 142 5.41 18.21 23.02
CA TYR A 142 3.97 18.49 23.03
C TYR A 142 3.23 17.58 24.02
N PHE A 143 3.42 16.27 23.93
CA PHE A 143 2.72 15.31 24.80
C PHE A 143 3.08 15.44 26.28
N THR A 144 4.27 15.96 26.58
CA THR A 144 4.69 16.24 27.98
C THR A 144 4.28 17.62 28.49
N THR A 145 3.96 18.57 27.59
CA THR A 145 3.60 19.95 27.95
C THR A 145 2.09 20.18 27.98
N PHE A 146 1.33 19.54 27.10
CA PHE A 146 -0.10 19.77 26.89
C PHE A 146 -0.93 18.54 27.20
N GLY A 147 -2.17 18.75 27.66
CA GLY A 147 -3.03 17.65 28.11
C GLY A 147 -3.73 16.85 27.00
N GLY A 148 -3.60 17.25 25.73
CA GLY A 148 -4.17 16.48 24.62
C GLY A 148 -3.92 17.08 23.24
N LEU A 149 -4.06 16.22 22.23
CA LEU A 149 -4.00 16.55 20.81
C LEU A 149 -5.29 16.05 20.15
N GLU A 150 -6.03 16.94 19.50
CA GLU A 150 -7.32 16.60 18.86
C GLU A 150 -7.12 16.12 17.42
N ILE A 151 -7.61 14.92 17.11
CA ILE A 151 -7.63 14.34 15.76
C ILE A 151 -9.08 14.29 15.30
N GLN A 152 -9.36 14.97 14.19
CA GLN A 152 -10.67 15.05 13.57
C GLN A 152 -10.70 14.22 12.30
N ILE A 153 -11.53 13.17 12.25
CA ILE A 153 -11.65 12.29 11.09
C ILE A 153 -13.03 12.45 10.46
N ARG A 154 -13.06 12.74 9.17
CA ARG A 154 -14.30 13.00 8.40
C ARG A 154 -14.17 12.47 6.98
N THR A 155 -15.30 12.24 6.30
CA THR A 155 -15.29 11.94 4.86
C THR A 155 -15.16 13.24 4.05
N VAL A 156 -14.83 13.16 2.76
CA VAL A 156 -14.86 14.30 1.83
C VAL A 156 -16.24 14.96 1.84
N ALA A 157 -17.31 14.16 1.82
CA ALA A 157 -18.68 14.64 1.87
C ALA A 157 -19.01 15.31 3.22
N GLY A 158 -18.56 14.71 4.34
CA GLY A 158 -18.64 15.31 5.69
C GLY A 158 -17.89 16.63 5.81
N HIS A 159 -16.71 16.72 5.21
CA HIS A 159 -15.92 17.95 5.17
C HIS A 159 -16.65 19.06 4.42
N ALA A 160 -17.13 18.78 3.19
CA ALA A 160 -17.85 19.76 2.37
C ALA A 160 -19.09 20.31 3.08
N TRP A 161 -19.90 19.42 3.70
CA TRP A 161 -21.07 19.82 4.47
C TRP A 161 -20.68 20.71 5.66
N ALA A 162 -19.68 20.30 6.45
CA ALA A 162 -19.26 21.02 7.64
C ALA A 162 -18.69 22.41 7.34
N GLU A 163 -17.85 22.56 6.30
CA GLU A 163 -17.31 23.87 5.92
C GLU A 163 -18.42 24.81 5.44
N PHE A 164 -19.39 24.30 4.68
CA PHE A 164 -20.54 25.09 4.23
C PHE A 164 -21.43 25.53 5.41
N GLU A 165 -21.73 24.61 6.33
CA GLU A 165 -22.51 24.91 7.55
C GLU A 165 -21.80 25.94 8.43
N HIS A 166 -20.51 25.77 8.69
CA HIS A 166 -19.73 26.70 9.50
C HIS A 166 -19.66 28.10 8.88
N ALA A 167 -19.50 28.21 7.56
CA ALA A 167 -19.46 29.50 6.88
C ALA A 167 -20.79 30.26 6.96
N ARG A 168 -21.93 29.55 6.93
CA ARG A 168 -23.27 30.17 6.89
C ARG A 168 -23.88 30.38 8.27
N ARG A 169 -23.82 29.38 9.17
CA ARG A 169 -24.41 29.46 10.52
C ARG A 169 -23.49 30.10 11.55
N TYR A 170 -22.23 29.67 11.62
CA TYR A 170 -21.35 30.05 12.74
C TYR A 170 -20.66 31.41 12.57
N LYS A 171 -20.39 31.82 11.33
CA LYS A 171 -19.81 33.15 11.00
C LYS A 171 -20.82 34.15 10.44
N GLY A 172 -22.09 33.77 10.30
CA GLY A 172 -23.09 34.57 9.61
C GLY A 172 -23.76 35.59 10.51
N ALA A 173 -23.23 36.82 10.57
CA ALA A 173 -24.05 37.97 11.00
C ALA A 173 -25.36 38.07 10.18
N GLN A 174 -25.32 37.57 8.93
CA GLN A 174 -26.48 37.42 8.05
C GLN A 174 -27.50 36.40 8.55
N TYR A 175 -27.06 35.23 9.05
CA TYR A 175 -27.99 34.20 9.57
C TYR A 175 -28.73 34.70 10.81
N ASN A 176 -28.04 35.42 11.69
CA ASN A 176 -28.67 36.00 12.88
C ASN A 176 -29.54 37.24 12.58
N ALA A 177 -29.45 37.80 11.36
CA ALA A 177 -30.19 39.00 10.94
C ALA A 177 -31.47 38.70 10.15
N ILE A 178 -31.76 37.42 9.83
CA ILE A 178 -32.97 36.99 9.13
C ILE A 178 -34.04 36.48 10.11
N SER A 179 -35.27 36.27 9.60
CA SER A 179 -36.40 35.84 10.42
C SER A 179 -36.23 34.40 10.94
N GLU A 180 -36.88 34.07 12.07
CA GLU A 180 -36.90 32.71 12.63
C GLU A 180 -37.49 31.68 11.63
N GLN A 181 -38.43 32.11 10.78
CA GLN A 181 -39.01 31.27 9.73
C GLN A 181 -37.96 30.91 8.65
N ASP A 182 -37.16 31.90 8.23
CA ASP A 182 -36.09 31.68 7.25
C ASP A 182 -34.97 30.82 7.84
N GLN A 183 -34.63 31.03 9.11
CA GLN A 183 -33.69 30.18 9.86
C GLN A 183 -34.16 28.72 9.89
N GLY A 184 -35.43 28.49 10.23
CA GLY A 184 -36.02 27.15 10.22
C GLY A 184 -36.01 26.49 8.83
N THR A 185 -36.24 27.27 7.77
CA THR A 185 -36.16 26.78 6.39
C THR A 185 -34.72 26.39 6.01
N ILE A 186 -33.74 27.22 6.39
CA ILE A 186 -32.32 26.92 6.20
C ILE A 186 -31.92 25.65 6.97
N ASP A 187 -32.44 25.46 8.18
CA ASP A 187 -32.16 24.27 8.98
C ASP A 187 -32.67 22.99 8.32
N GLN A 188 -33.85 23.03 7.72
CA GLN A 188 -34.37 21.91 6.91
C GLN A 188 -33.48 21.61 5.69
N LEU A 189 -33.00 22.65 5.00
CA LEU A 189 -32.09 22.48 3.86
C LEU A 189 -30.74 21.86 4.28
N PHE A 190 -30.22 22.24 5.45
CA PHE A 190 -29.02 21.58 6.01
C PHE A 190 -29.26 20.12 6.37
N GLY A 191 -30.46 19.79 6.86
CA GLY A 191 -30.90 18.40 7.08
C GLY A 191 -30.90 17.61 5.78
N ALA A 192 -31.57 18.11 4.74
CA ALA A 192 -31.61 17.47 3.42
C ALA A 192 -30.22 17.31 2.79
N ALA A 193 -29.35 18.31 2.94
CA ALA A 193 -27.96 18.22 2.51
C ALA A 193 -27.17 17.13 3.27
N SER A 194 -27.48 16.90 4.55
CA SER A 194 -26.87 15.82 5.33
C SER A 194 -27.35 14.44 4.88
N ASP A 195 -28.62 14.31 4.51
CA ASP A 195 -29.14 13.06 3.93
C ASP A 195 -28.49 12.74 2.58
N ALA A 196 -28.36 13.74 1.71
CA ALA A 196 -27.67 13.59 0.43
C ALA A 196 -26.20 13.19 0.61
N ARG A 197 -25.52 13.82 1.57
CA ARG A 197 -24.15 13.46 1.97
C ARG A 197 -24.06 11.99 2.40
N ARG A 198 -24.96 11.52 3.26
CA ARG A 198 -24.98 10.13 3.73
C ARG A 198 -25.17 9.13 2.58
N ALA A 199 -26.06 9.42 1.64
CA ALA A 199 -26.27 8.59 0.45
C ALA A 199 -25.02 8.51 -0.44
N LEU A 200 -24.28 9.62 -0.57
CA LEU A 200 -23.00 9.65 -1.29
C LEU A 200 -21.95 8.77 -0.59
N ASP A 201 -21.81 8.91 0.73
CA ASP A 201 -20.89 8.07 1.51
C ASP A 201 -21.23 6.56 1.39
N GLU A 202 -22.53 6.19 1.40
CA GLU A 202 -22.99 4.81 1.20
C GLU A 202 -22.61 4.27 -0.20
N THR A 203 -22.68 5.12 -1.23
CA THR A 203 -22.29 4.76 -2.60
C THR A 203 -20.79 4.50 -2.72
N PHE A 204 -19.96 5.34 -2.08
CA PHE A 204 -18.51 5.12 -2.05
C PHE A 204 -18.14 3.80 -1.37
N VAL A 205 -18.78 3.49 -0.24
CA VAL A 205 -18.58 2.18 0.44
C VAL A 205 -18.96 1.00 -0.47
N ALA A 206 -20.04 1.12 -1.24
CA ALA A 206 -20.45 0.06 -2.17
C ALA A 206 -19.40 -0.17 -3.28
N ILE A 207 -18.82 0.90 -3.82
CA ILE A 207 -17.73 0.83 -4.81
C ILE A 207 -16.50 0.16 -4.21
N ASP A 208 -16.06 0.61 -3.03
CA ASP A 208 -14.91 0.06 -2.31
C ASP A 208 -15.07 -1.44 -2.06
N ARG A 209 -16.28 -1.88 -1.70
CA ARG A 209 -16.58 -3.30 -1.47
C ARG A 209 -16.43 -4.15 -2.73
N ILE A 210 -16.86 -3.64 -3.88
CA ILE A 210 -16.72 -4.33 -5.17
C ILE A 210 -15.24 -4.40 -5.55
N LEU A 211 -14.50 -3.30 -5.37
CA LEU A 211 -13.06 -3.28 -5.62
C LEU A 211 -12.33 -4.24 -4.69
N ALA A 212 -12.69 -4.33 -3.40
CA ALA A 212 -12.05 -5.22 -2.43
C ALA A 212 -12.27 -6.71 -2.74
N ARG A 213 -13.43 -7.04 -3.33
CA ARG A 213 -13.84 -8.41 -3.65
C ARG A 213 -14.41 -8.43 -5.06
N PRO A 214 -13.57 -8.28 -6.10
CA PRO A 214 -14.04 -8.31 -7.47
C PRO A 214 -14.65 -9.67 -7.77
N THR A 215 -15.75 -9.69 -8.54
CA THR A 215 -16.28 -10.94 -9.06
C THR A 215 -15.25 -11.47 -10.04
N VAL A 216 -14.65 -12.62 -9.73
CA VAL A 216 -13.71 -13.27 -10.63
C VAL A 216 -14.53 -14.01 -11.68
N ASP A 217 -14.36 -13.69 -12.96
CA ASP A 217 -14.86 -14.52 -14.04
C ASP A 217 -14.22 -15.92 -13.93
N ILE A 218 -15.09 -16.91 -13.70
CA ILE A 218 -14.75 -18.31 -13.43
C ILE A 218 -14.02 -18.95 -14.64
N GLU A 219 -14.05 -18.33 -15.83
CA GLU A 219 -13.38 -18.85 -17.02
C GLU A 219 -11.86 -18.95 -16.90
N SER A 220 -11.22 -18.24 -15.97
CA SER A 220 -9.78 -18.38 -15.69
C SER A 220 -9.46 -19.30 -14.49
N ALA A 221 -10.47 -19.94 -13.87
CA ALA A 221 -10.32 -20.77 -12.68
C ALA A 221 -9.90 -22.23 -12.96
N HIS A 222 -9.59 -22.58 -14.20
CA HIS A 222 -9.22 -23.94 -14.59
C HIS A 222 -7.87 -23.99 -15.31
N ILE A 223 -6.78 -23.62 -14.64
CA ILE A 223 -5.48 -24.22 -14.95
C ILE A 223 -4.69 -24.39 -13.64
N GLU A 224 -5.14 -25.30 -12.78
CA GLU A 224 -4.42 -25.72 -11.58
C GLU A 224 -3.70 -27.05 -11.81
N THR A 225 -2.64 -27.01 -12.60
CA THR A 225 -1.48 -27.90 -12.41
C THR A 225 -0.26 -27.29 -13.10
N ARG A 226 0.57 -26.64 -12.30
CA ARG A 226 1.89 -26.14 -12.68
C ARG A 226 2.81 -27.33 -12.99
N VAL A 227 3.44 -27.32 -14.16
CA VAL A 227 4.61 -28.16 -14.39
C VAL A 227 5.82 -27.35 -13.95
N GLU A 228 6.32 -27.63 -12.75
CA GLU A 228 7.67 -27.18 -12.40
C GLU A 228 8.66 -28.00 -13.24
N PRO A 229 9.59 -27.37 -13.98
CA PRO A 229 10.71 -28.13 -14.52
C PRO A 229 11.50 -28.67 -13.33
N ASP A 230 11.68 -30.00 -13.30
CA ASP A 230 12.42 -30.74 -12.28
C ASP A 230 13.76 -30.03 -12.02
N PRO A 231 14.07 -29.59 -10.78
CA PRO A 231 15.35 -28.98 -10.50
C PRO A 231 16.44 -29.99 -10.85
N ALA A 232 17.30 -29.65 -11.81
CA ALA A 232 18.46 -30.48 -12.12
C ALA A 232 19.20 -30.77 -10.80
N PRO A 233 19.47 -32.05 -10.46
CA PRO A 233 20.11 -32.39 -9.20
C PRO A 233 21.53 -31.83 -9.19
N GLY A 234 21.68 -30.69 -8.54
CA GLY A 234 22.93 -30.04 -8.23
C GLY A 234 22.72 -29.33 -6.90
N GLU A 235 23.51 -29.69 -5.90
CA GLU A 235 23.55 -29.05 -4.58
C GLU A 235 23.82 -27.55 -4.78
N VAL A 236 22.77 -26.74 -4.88
CA VAL A 236 22.89 -25.30 -4.71
C VAL A 236 23.05 -25.11 -3.21
N ALA A 237 24.22 -24.66 -2.77
CA ALA A 237 24.43 -24.26 -1.39
C ALA A 237 23.31 -23.27 -1.00
N SER A 238 22.42 -23.68 -0.09
CA SER A 238 21.31 -22.84 0.34
C SER A 238 21.84 -21.77 1.29
N THR A 239 21.69 -20.51 0.91
CA THR A 239 22.14 -19.38 1.72
C THR A 239 21.12 -19.12 2.82
N ALA A 240 21.53 -19.21 4.08
CA ALA A 240 20.66 -18.92 5.22
C ALA A 240 20.11 -17.49 5.17
N LEU A 241 18.84 -17.30 5.51
CA LEU A 241 18.20 -15.99 5.57
C LEU A 241 18.47 -15.34 6.94
N ASP A 242 19.43 -14.42 6.93
CA ASP A 242 19.84 -13.58 8.05
C ASP A 242 19.69 -12.07 7.72
N ALA A 243 20.07 -11.21 8.66
CA ALA A 243 19.88 -9.76 8.50
C ALA A 243 20.66 -9.17 7.31
N VAL A 244 21.86 -9.71 7.03
CA VAL A 244 22.72 -9.20 5.96
C VAL A 244 22.18 -9.64 4.61
N THR A 245 21.91 -10.93 4.48
CA THR A 245 21.39 -11.55 3.25
C THR A 245 20.00 -11.03 2.90
N LEU A 246 19.09 -10.88 3.87
CA LEU A 246 17.77 -10.29 3.64
C LEU A 246 17.87 -8.82 3.19
N SER A 247 18.73 -8.02 3.83
CA SER A 247 18.92 -6.61 3.46
C SER A 247 19.46 -6.47 2.03
N GLN A 248 20.40 -7.32 1.63
CA GLN A 248 20.91 -7.38 0.26
C GLN A 248 19.81 -7.79 -0.73
N PHE A 249 19.05 -8.84 -0.41
CA PHE A 249 17.92 -9.28 -1.23
C PHE A 249 16.93 -8.14 -1.47
N MET A 250 16.48 -7.49 -0.40
CA MET A 250 15.53 -6.39 -0.44
C MET A 250 16.07 -5.18 -1.22
N LYS A 251 17.36 -4.84 -1.06
CA LYS A 251 18.00 -3.75 -1.80
C LYS A 251 17.99 -3.97 -3.30
N THR A 252 18.22 -5.21 -3.73
CA THR A 252 18.17 -5.58 -5.15
C THR A 252 16.74 -5.61 -5.67
N ARG A 253 15.78 -6.13 -4.89
CA ARG A 253 14.38 -6.28 -5.31
C ARG A 253 13.61 -4.96 -5.31
N PHE A 254 13.92 -4.07 -4.37
CA PHE A 254 13.23 -2.80 -4.11
C PHE A 254 14.19 -1.61 -4.13
N PRO A 255 14.84 -1.33 -5.28
CA PRO A 255 15.94 -0.36 -5.35
C PRO A 255 15.53 1.08 -5.03
N ASN A 256 14.25 1.42 -5.23
CA ASN A 256 13.73 2.78 -5.06
C ASN A 256 13.09 3.03 -3.68
N ASP A 257 12.99 2.01 -2.83
CA ASP A 257 12.35 2.09 -1.52
C ASP A 257 13.41 2.26 -0.41
N SER A 258 13.01 2.87 0.71
CA SER A 258 13.92 3.21 1.82
C SER A 258 14.31 2.00 2.66
N ASP A 259 15.52 2.02 3.21
CA ASP A 259 15.98 0.98 4.14
C ASP A 259 15.06 0.88 5.38
N GLY A 260 14.96 -0.34 5.93
CA GLY A 260 14.34 -0.57 7.23
C GLY A 260 15.33 -0.36 8.37
N SER A 261 14.84 -0.12 9.58
CA SER A 261 15.67 -0.20 10.78
C SER A 261 16.09 -1.65 11.05
N ASP A 262 17.09 -1.86 11.93
CA ASP A 262 17.52 -3.21 12.33
C ASP A 262 16.37 -4.03 12.94
N LYS A 263 15.49 -3.38 13.72
CA LYS A 263 14.23 -3.96 14.22
C LYS A 263 13.33 -4.38 13.04
N GLY A 264 13.20 -3.52 12.02
CA GLY A 264 12.45 -3.81 10.81
C GLY A 264 13.01 -4.99 10.00
N VAL A 265 14.33 -5.08 9.83
CA VAL A 265 14.96 -6.21 9.13
C VAL A 265 14.72 -7.51 9.91
N SER A 266 14.86 -7.47 11.25
CA SER A 266 14.57 -8.62 12.12
C SER A 266 13.12 -9.08 11.99
N PHE A 267 12.19 -8.12 11.92
CA PHE A 267 10.79 -8.38 11.65
C PHE A 267 10.58 -9.02 10.26
N GLY A 268 11.26 -8.54 9.21
CA GLY A 268 11.22 -9.18 7.89
C GLY A 268 11.64 -10.66 7.90
N ILE A 269 12.64 -11.01 8.72
CA ILE A 269 13.07 -12.41 8.91
C ILE A 269 11.98 -13.22 9.63
N GLU A 270 11.38 -12.66 10.68
CA GLU A 270 10.27 -13.29 11.41
C GLU A 270 9.11 -13.61 10.46
N LEU A 271 8.75 -12.67 9.58
CA LEU A 271 7.70 -12.84 8.57
C LEU A 271 8.00 -13.97 7.59
N ALA A 272 9.22 -14.00 7.03
CA ALA A 272 9.65 -15.06 6.12
C ALA A 272 9.60 -16.44 6.81
N ARG A 273 10.14 -16.55 8.04
CA ARG A 273 10.14 -17.80 8.80
C ARG A 273 8.75 -18.28 9.18
N ALA A 274 7.83 -17.36 9.50
CA ALA A 274 6.43 -17.70 9.77
C ALA A 274 5.74 -18.37 8.56
N THR A 275 6.22 -18.09 7.34
CA THR A 275 5.76 -18.73 6.10
C THR A 275 6.55 -19.98 5.71
N GLY A 276 7.54 -20.40 6.51
CA GLY A 276 8.40 -21.55 6.23
C GLY A 276 9.61 -21.23 5.35
N ILE A 277 9.96 -19.95 5.19
CA ILE A 277 11.09 -19.50 4.38
C ILE A 277 12.27 -19.17 5.31
N ASP A 278 13.36 -19.93 5.18
CA ASP A 278 14.57 -19.81 5.98
C ASP A 278 15.85 -19.61 5.15
N THR A 279 15.74 -19.60 3.81
CA THR A 279 16.85 -19.42 2.87
C THR A 279 16.54 -18.35 1.84
N VAL A 280 17.59 -17.73 1.28
CA VAL A 280 17.45 -16.70 0.23
C VAL A 280 16.80 -17.31 -1.02
N GLU A 281 17.17 -18.53 -1.37
CA GLU A 281 16.67 -19.23 -2.55
C GLU A 281 15.18 -19.61 -2.41
N ALA A 282 14.73 -20.00 -1.21
CA ALA A 282 13.30 -20.22 -0.94
C ALA A 282 12.49 -18.91 -1.02
N LEU A 283 13.07 -17.80 -0.54
CA LEU A 283 12.43 -16.48 -0.65
C LEU A 283 12.33 -16.03 -2.11
N GLU A 284 13.38 -16.25 -2.89
CA GLU A 284 13.39 -16.00 -4.34
C GLU A 284 12.34 -16.82 -5.06
N ALA A 285 12.25 -18.12 -4.77
CA ALA A 285 11.28 -19.00 -5.40
C ALA A 285 9.83 -18.58 -5.06
N ALA A 286 9.55 -18.20 -3.81
CA ALA A 286 8.22 -17.73 -3.41
C ALA A 286 7.82 -16.43 -4.12
N LEU A 287 8.78 -15.52 -4.33
CA LEU A 287 8.51 -14.20 -4.91
C LEU A 287 8.77 -14.11 -6.42
N GLU A 288 9.25 -15.17 -7.06
CA GLU A 288 9.56 -15.22 -8.51
C GLU A 288 8.33 -14.86 -9.34
N ASP A 289 7.16 -15.32 -8.89
CA ASP A 289 5.94 -15.16 -9.66
C ASP A 289 5.31 -13.77 -9.42
N VAL A 290 5.60 -13.13 -8.28
CA VAL A 290 4.98 -11.84 -7.87
C VAL A 290 5.34 -10.69 -8.80
N ASP A 291 4.34 -10.14 -9.50
CA ASP A 291 4.47 -8.90 -10.27
C ASP A 291 4.55 -7.71 -9.30
N SER A 292 5.78 -7.35 -8.94
CA SER A 292 6.08 -6.27 -8.00
C SER A 292 5.58 -4.91 -8.42
N ASP A 293 5.62 -4.64 -9.73
CA ASP A 293 5.17 -3.36 -10.26
C ASP A 293 3.65 -3.26 -10.09
N GLN A 294 2.94 -4.38 -10.30
CA GLN A 294 1.51 -4.47 -10.03
C GLN A 294 1.19 -4.36 -8.53
N VAL A 295 1.91 -5.09 -7.67
CA VAL A 295 1.72 -5.01 -6.20
C VAL A 295 1.97 -3.57 -5.73
N ARG A 296 3.06 -2.94 -6.18
CA ARG A 296 3.38 -1.54 -5.88
C ARG A 296 2.25 -0.61 -6.31
N ALA A 297 1.79 -0.71 -7.55
CA ALA A 297 0.72 0.14 -8.07
C ALA A 297 -0.59 -0.01 -7.27
N LEU A 298 -0.93 -1.24 -6.87
CA LEU A 298 -2.12 -1.50 -6.05
C LEU A 298 -1.97 -0.99 -4.61
N MET A 299 -0.74 -0.85 -4.10
CA MET A 299 -0.42 -0.42 -2.74
C MET A 299 0.10 1.01 -2.62
N GLU A 300 0.11 1.78 -3.71
CA GLU A 300 0.60 3.15 -3.73
C GLU A 300 -0.18 4.02 -2.73
N SER A 301 0.52 4.93 -2.03
CA SER A 301 -0.09 5.75 -0.97
C SER A 301 0.44 7.18 -0.91
N GLY A 302 1.16 7.65 -1.94
CA GLY A 302 1.72 9.00 -2.01
C GLY A 302 2.89 9.26 -1.04
N VAL A 303 3.13 8.32 -0.11
CA VAL A 303 4.22 8.33 0.87
C VAL A 303 5.10 7.11 0.63
N SER A 304 6.43 7.30 0.67
CA SER A 304 7.38 6.20 0.55
C SER A 304 7.28 5.25 1.74
N VAL A 305 7.27 3.95 1.47
CA VAL A 305 7.33 2.89 2.49
C VAL A 305 8.70 2.21 2.50
N THR A 306 9.00 1.49 3.58
CA THR A 306 10.27 0.77 3.71
C THR A 306 10.31 -0.49 2.84
N ARG A 307 11.52 -0.98 2.54
CA ARG A 307 11.70 -2.25 1.84
C ARG A 307 11.11 -3.46 2.58
N VAL A 308 11.13 -3.43 3.91
CA VAL A 308 10.49 -4.47 4.76
C VAL A 308 8.98 -4.46 4.54
N ARG A 309 8.38 -3.27 4.47
CA ARG A 309 6.96 -3.10 4.17
C ARG A 309 6.63 -3.61 2.76
N ARG A 310 7.48 -3.37 1.75
CA ARG A 310 7.31 -3.95 0.39
C ARG A 310 7.40 -5.48 0.38
N LEU A 311 8.35 -6.05 1.12
CA LEU A 311 8.44 -7.50 1.30
C LEU A 311 7.16 -8.09 1.90
N ASP A 312 6.62 -7.44 2.95
CA ASP A 312 5.35 -7.82 3.58
C ASP A 312 4.18 -7.78 2.56
N ASP A 313 4.14 -6.79 1.64
CA ASP A 313 3.14 -6.76 0.56
C ASP A 313 3.27 -7.90 -0.44
N GLU A 314 4.48 -8.23 -0.87
CA GLU A 314 4.68 -9.30 -1.85
C GLU A 314 4.43 -10.69 -1.26
N LEU A 315 4.84 -10.92 0.00
CA LEU A 315 4.49 -12.14 0.72
C LEU A 315 2.98 -12.25 0.93
N LEU A 316 2.29 -11.13 1.25
CA LEU A 316 0.83 -11.09 1.32
C LEU A 316 0.18 -11.36 -0.04
N ALA A 317 0.73 -10.82 -1.13
CA ALA A 317 0.24 -11.06 -2.49
C ALA A 317 0.36 -12.53 -2.90
N HIS A 318 1.45 -13.19 -2.50
CA HIS A 318 1.73 -14.58 -2.83
C HIS A 318 0.92 -15.56 -1.98
N PHE A 319 0.98 -15.43 -0.66
CA PHE A 319 0.38 -16.39 0.28
C PHE A 319 -1.07 -16.04 0.66
N GLY A 320 -1.53 -14.82 0.37
CA GLY A 320 -2.92 -14.39 0.58
C GLY A 320 -3.40 -14.60 2.01
N GLN A 321 -4.53 -15.30 2.16
CA GLN A 321 -5.14 -15.53 3.48
C GLN A 321 -4.26 -16.36 4.43
N ASP A 322 -3.47 -17.29 3.89
CA ASP A 322 -2.56 -18.12 4.69
C ASP A 322 -1.46 -17.26 5.33
N TYR A 323 -1.00 -16.23 4.62
CA TYR A 323 -0.08 -15.23 5.17
C TYR A 323 -0.63 -14.53 6.41
N ILE A 324 -1.91 -14.12 6.33
CA ILE A 324 -2.60 -13.42 7.41
C ILE A 324 -2.67 -14.33 8.63
N ASN A 325 -3.10 -15.58 8.44
CA ASN A 325 -3.25 -16.54 9.52
C ASN A 325 -1.91 -16.85 10.22
N LYS A 326 -0.82 -16.94 9.45
CA LYS A 326 0.54 -17.24 9.96
C LYS A 326 1.22 -16.05 10.62
N THR A 327 0.92 -14.82 10.18
CA THR A 327 1.65 -13.61 10.62
C THR A 327 0.82 -12.63 11.44
N GLN A 328 -0.46 -12.93 11.72
CA GLN A 328 -1.36 -12.05 12.50
C GLN A 328 -0.84 -11.65 13.88
N HIS A 329 0.05 -12.45 14.48
CA HIS A 329 0.65 -12.20 15.79
C HIS A 329 2.12 -11.78 15.73
N ALA A 330 2.66 -11.57 14.53
CA ALA A 330 4.05 -11.17 14.35
C ALA A 330 4.26 -9.70 14.74
N GLY A 331 5.40 -9.41 15.35
CA GLY A 331 5.75 -8.06 15.83
C GLY A 331 4.88 -7.58 17.01
N TYR A 332 4.79 -6.26 17.19
CA TYR A 332 4.21 -5.63 18.39
C TYR A 332 2.75 -5.15 18.25
N GLY A 333 2.12 -5.37 17.09
CA GLY A 333 0.81 -4.78 16.77
C GLY A 333 -0.39 -5.68 17.06
N LYS A 334 -1.24 -5.30 18.02
CA LYS A 334 -2.52 -6.00 18.34
C LYS A 334 -3.53 -6.05 17.17
N HIS A 335 -3.32 -5.22 16.14
CA HIS A 335 -4.24 -5.05 15.01
C HIS A 335 -3.64 -5.48 13.66
N ARG A 336 -2.50 -6.18 13.65
CA ARG A 336 -1.82 -6.60 12.42
C ARG A 336 -2.73 -7.42 11.50
N ALA A 337 -3.50 -8.36 12.04
CA ALA A 337 -4.46 -9.16 11.24
C ALA A 337 -5.42 -8.27 10.43
N LEU A 338 -5.95 -7.24 11.08
CA LEU A 338 -6.92 -6.34 10.47
C LEU A 338 -6.27 -5.44 9.42
N GLN A 339 -5.07 -4.91 9.69
CA GLN A 339 -4.28 -4.16 8.71
C GLN A 339 -3.91 -5.01 7.49
N LEU A 340 -3.55 -6.28 7.71
CA LEU A 340 -3.28 -7.23 6.64
C LEU A 340 -4.53 -7.50 5.78
N GLU A 341 -5.71 -7.63 6.38
CA GLU A 341 -6.96 -7.75 5.62
C GLU A 341 -7.24 -6.53 4.75
N TRP A 342 -7.05 -5.31 5.28
CA TRP A 342 -7.26 -4.08 4.50
C TRP A 342 -6.30 -3.98 3.33
N ARG A 343 -5.03 -4.34 3.56
CA ARG A 343 -4.05 -4.44 2.48
C ARG A 343 -4.43 -5.53 1.49
N TYR A 344 -4.85 -6.70 1.97
CA TYR A 344 -5.21 -7.81 1.10
C TYR A 344 -6.44 -7.49 0.26
N ASP A 345 -7.42 -6.71 0.73
CA ASP A 345 -8.52 -6.19 -0.09
C ASP A 345 -8.02 -5.42 -1.33
N ARG A 346 -6.84 -4.78 -1.25
CA ARG A 346 -6.21 -4.10 -2.40
C ARG A 346 -5.56 -5.06 -3.39
N LEU A 347 -5.20 -6.28 -2.98
CA LEU A 347 -4.50 -7.28 -3.79
C LEU A 347 -5.39 -8.43 -4.27
N ARG A 348 -6.35 -8.86 -3.45
CA ARG A 348 -7.16 -10.06 -3.60
C ARG A 348 -7.83 -10.10 -4.97
N GLY A 349 -7.50 -11.13 -5.75
CA GLY A 349 -8.04 -11.32 -7.11
C GLY A 349 -7.47 -10.36 -8.17
N LYS A 350 -6.58 -9.43 -7.81
CA LYS A 350 -5.96 -8.44 -8.70
C LYS A 350 -4.50 -8.74 -8.98
N THR A 351 -3.78 -9.30 -8.01
CA THR A 351 -2.39 -9.77 -8.14
C THR A 351 -2.30 -11.18 -8.71
N ARG A 352 -3.09 -11.46 -9.76
CA ARG A 352 -3.04 -12.76 -10.42
C ARG A 352 -1.89 -12.79 -11.40
N TYR A 353 -1.10 -13.86 -11.35
CA TYR A 353 -0.17 -14.22 -12.41
C TYR A 353 -0.97 -14.31 -13.70
N ARG A 354 -0.73 -13.39 -14.62
CA ARG A 354 -1.17 -13.58 -15.99
C ARG A 354 -0.28 -14.67 -16.56
N THR A 355 -0.82 -15.87 -16.60
CA THR A 355 -0.09 -17.02 -17.06
C THR A 355 0.09 -17.00 -18.56
N TYR A 356 1.27 -17.41 -18.99
CA TYR A 356 1.69 -17.46 -20.37
C TYR A 356 1.50 -18.88 -20.88
N LEU A 357 0.97 -18.98 -22.08
CA LEU A 357 0.83 -20.22 -22.83
C LEU A 357 1.75 -20.14 -24.05
N LEU A 358 2.50 -21.22 -24.27
CA LEU A 358 3.31 -21.40 -25.47
C LEU A 358 2.49 -22.27 -26.44
N LEU A 359 2.28 -21.80 -27.66
CA LEU A 359 1.40 -22.37 -28.69
C LEU A 359 2.20 -22.69 -30.00
N GLY A 360 1.81 -23.69 -30.81
CA GLY A 360 2.49 -24.09 -32.08
C GLY A 360 2.80 -25.61 -32.24
N GLU A 361 3.11 -26.09 -33.46
CA GLU A 361 3.45 -27.50 -33.81
C GLU A 361 4.93 -27.88 -33.59
N ALA A 362 5.85 -26.92 -33.42
CA ALA A 362 7.25 -27.20 -33.10
C ALA A 362 7.48 -27.73 -31.67
N ARG A 363 6.41 -28.22 -31.03
CA ARG A 363 6.40 -28.67 -29.63
C ARG A 363 6.66 -30.17 -29.55
N PRO A 364 7.69 -30.62 -28.80
CA PRO A 364 7.77 -31.99 -28.34
C PRO A 364 6.55 -32.32 -27.46
N THR A 365 6.04 -33.55 -27.55
CA THR A 365 4.91 -34.07 -26.75
C THR A 365 5.11 -33.96 -25.23
N GLU A 366 6.34 -33.71 -24.77
CA GLU A 366 6.74 -33.59 -23.36
C GLU A 366 6.53 -32.18 -22.77
N LEU A 367 6.17 -31.18 -23.60
CA LEU A 367 5.95 -29.78 -23.22
C LEU A 367 4.45 -29.38 -23.30
N GLU A 368 3.56 -30.20 -22.75
CA GLU A 368 2.20 -29.80 -22.36
C GLU A 368 2.17 -28.78 -21.20
N ALA A 369 3.34 -28.43 -20.68
CA ALA A 369 3.53 -27.52 -19.56
C ALA A 369 3.03 -26.11 -19.93
N GLY A 370 1.96 -25.68 -19.31
CA GLY A 370 1.39 -24.36 -19.48
C GLY A 370 0.21 -24.31 -18.54
N PRO A 371 0.37 -23.60 -17.42
CA PRO A 371 0.52 -22.15 -17.52
C PRO A 371 1.82 -21.64 -16.85
N TYR A 372 2.61 -20.78 -17.53
CA TYR A 372 3.91 -20.26 -17.04
C TYR A 372 3.86 -18.82 -16.52
N THR A 373 4.84 -18.40 -15.72
CA THR A 373 5.12 -16.97 -15.47
C THR A 373 5.85 -16.31 -16.64
N ALA A 374 6.01 -14.98 -16.64
CA ALA A 374 6.68 -14.28 -17.74
C ALA A 374 8.14 -14.77 -17.89
N VAL A 375 8.87 -14.89 -16.78
CA VAL A 375 10.23 -15.42 -16.75
C VAL A 375 10.25 -16.93 -17.01
N GLY A 376 9.28 -17.70 -16.48
CA GLY A 376 9.14 -19.12 -16.79
C GLY A 376 8.94 -19.38 -18.29
N ALA A 377 8.05 -18.62 -18.93
CA ALA A 377 7.82 -18.66 -20.37
C ALA A 377 9.07 -18.27 -21.13
N LEU A 378 9.78 -17.22 -20.71
CA LEU A 378 11.07 -16.83 -21.30
C LEU A 378 12.09 -17.97 -21.24
N ARG A 379 12.20 -18.67 -20.11
CA ARG A 379 13.10 -19.82 -19.93
C ARG A 379 12.76 -20.95 -20.91
N GLU A 380 11.49 -21.29 -21.04
CA GLU A 380 11.05 -22.33 -21.96
C GLU A 380 11.15 -21.93 -23.44
N VAL A 381 10.89 -20.66 -23.77
CA VAL A 381 11.13 -20.11 -25.10
C VAL A 381 12.62 -20.18 -25.44
N ALA A 382 13.51 -19.79 -24.53
CA ALA A 382 14.94 -19.91 -24.74
C ALA A 382 15.38 -21.38 -24.94
N ARG A 383 14.83 -22.31 -24.15
CA ARG A 383 15.08 -23.76 -24.29
C ARG A 383 14.64 -24.28 -25.67
N LEU A 384 13.39 -24.01 -26.05
CA LEU A 384 12.80 -24.45 -27.32
C LEU A 384 13.56 -23.89 -28.52
N LEU A 385 13.89 -22.60 -28.50
CA LEU A 385 14.62 -21.96 -29.59
C LEU A 385 16.07 -22.42 -29.66
N ALA A 386 16.73 -22.70 -28.54
CA ALA A 386 18.08 -23.27 -28.54
C ALA A 386 18.09 -24.68 -29.15
N HIS A 387 17.07 -25.50 -28.86
CA HIS A 387 16.93 -26.82 -29.49
C HIS A 387 16.64 -26.71 -31.00
N ALA A 388 15.73 -25.81 -31.40
CA ALA A 388 15.32 -25.68 -32.80
C ALA A 388 16.34 -24.95 -33.71
N ARG A 389 17.10 -23.98 -33.17
CA ARG A 389 17.96 -23.05 -33.94
C ARG A 389 19.39 -22.95 -33.43
N GLY A 390 19.75 -23.67 -32.37
CA GLY A 390 21.06 -23.62 -31.74
C GLY A 390 21.18 -22.52 -30.68
N VAL A 391 22.12 -22.73 -29.75
CA VAL A 391 22.36 -21.88 -28.57
C VAL A 391 22.64 -20.42 -28.94
N ASP A 392 23.41 -20.17 -30.01
CA ASP A 392 23.80 -18.82 -30.43
C ASP A 392 22.60 -17.91 -30.73
N THR A 393 21.48 -18.48 -31.17
CA THR A 393 20.26 -17.73 -31.51
C THR A 393 19.63 -17.09 -30.27
N VAL A 394 19.79 -17.71 -29.10
CA VAL A 394 19.15 -17.26 -27.85
C VAL A 394 20.06 -16.42 -26.95
N LEU A 395 21.36 -16.39 -27.22
CA LEU A 395 22.30 -15.60 -26.44
C LEU A 395 21.94 -14.12 -26.49
N THR A 396 21.87 -13.51 -25.32
CA THR A 396 21.58 -12.09 -25.17
C THR A 396 22.43 -11.53 -24.06
N SER A 397 23.29 -10.57 -24.41
CA SER A 397 24.27 -9.98 -23.47
C SER A 397 23.62 -9.56 -22.16
N GLY A 398 24.13 -10.09 -21.04
CA GLY A 398 23.64 -9.79 -19.70
C GLY A 398 22.31 -10.45 -19.29
N LEU A 399 21.65 -11.21 -20.18
CA LEU A 399 20.33 -11.81 -19.94
C LEU A 399 20.27 -13.31 -20.20
N ILE A 400 20.95 -13.83 -21.23
CA ILE A 400 21.01 -15.25 -21.57
C ILE A 400 22.44 -15.59 -22.01
N ALA A 401 23.06 -16.55 -21.33
CA ALA A 401 24.43 -17.01 -21.60
C ALA A 401 24.52 -18.54 -21.70
N SER A 402 25.54 -19.04 -22.39
CA SER A 402 25.90 -20.47 -22.46
C SER A 402 26.83 -20.92 -21.33
N GLU A 403 27.21 -20.00 -20.44
CA GLU A 403 28.11 -20.21 -19.31
C GLU A 403 27.56 -19.49 -18.06
N PRO A 404 27.95 -19.88 -16.83
CA PRO A 404 27.52 -19.25 -15.58
C PRO A 404 28.22 -17.88 -15.35
N ASN A 405 28.17 -16.99 -16.33
CA ASN A 405 28.92 -15.71 -16.35
C ASN A 405 28.01 -14.47 -16.39
N LEU A 406 26.71 -14.64 -16.20
CA LEU A 406 25.78 -13.51 -16.10
C LEU A 406 26.10 -12.66 -14.84
N PRO A 407 25.80 -11.33 -14.88
CA PRO A 407 26.04 -10.47 -13.73
C PRO A 407 25.41 -11.04 -12.45
N PRO A 408 26.05 -10.92 -11.27
CA PRO A 408 25.51 -11.46 -10.03
C PRO A 408 24.07 -11.01 -9.72
N GLY A 409 23.72 -9.77 -10.11
CA GLY A 409 22.36 -9.24 -9.95
C GLY A 409 21.29 -9.84 -10.86
N ALA A 410 21.68 -10.58 -11.92
CA ALA A 410 20.76 -11.22 -12.86
C ALA A 410 20.12 -12.50 -12.30
N ARG A 411 20.72 -13.08 -11.25
CA ARG A 411 20.24 -14.30 -10.56
C ARG A 411 19.93 -15.42 -11.55
N ALA A 412 20.90 -15.75 -12.39
CA ALA A 412 20.66 -16.62 -13.51
C ALA A 412 20.25 -18.04 -13.10
N LYS A 413 19.16 -18.57 -13.67
CA LYS A 413 18.77 -19.97 -13.52
C LYS A 413 19.37 -20.80 -14.66
N LYS A 414 19.96 -21.95 -14.30
CA LYS A 414 20.47 -22.93 -15.25
C LYS A 414 19.30 -23.70 -15.87
N ILE A 415 19.30 -23.83 -17.19
CA ILE A 415 18.37 -24.63 -17.98
C ILE A 415 19.21 -25.70 -18.69
N ALA A 416 18.93 -26.97 -18.42
CA ALA A 416 19.57 -28.07 -19.13
C ALA A 416 19.04 -28.16 -20.57
N LEU A 417 19.94 -28.35 -21.53
CA LEU A 417 19.63 -28.67 -22.92
C LEU A 417 19.98 -30.15 -23.19
N GLU A 418 19.69 -30.65 -24.39
CA GLU A 418 20.13 -31.99 -24.79
C GLU A 418 21.67 -32.12 -24.79
N GLY A 419 22.18 -33.22 -24.25
CA GLY A 419 23.62 -33.43 -24.02
C GLY A 419 24.13 -32.76 -22.74
N ASP A 420 25.42 -32.38 -22.72
CA ASP A 420 26.06 -31.66 -21.60
C ASP A 420 25.90 -30.13 -21.69
N ALA A 421 25.09 -29.63 -22.62
CA ALA A 421 24.88 -28.20 -22.85
C ALA A 421 23.88 -27.59 -21.86
N ALA A 422 24.06 -26.31 -21.54
CA ALA A 422 23.15 -25.57 -20.66
C ALA A 422 23.06 -24.09 -21.02
N LEU A 423 21.95 -23.47 -20.63
CA LEU A 423 21.73 -22.02 -20.68
C LEU A 423 21.62 -21.47 -19.27
N TRP A 424 22.06 -20.23 -19.08
CA TRP A 424 21.82 -19.44 -17.89
C TRP A 424 20.93 -18.26 -18.30
N VAL A 425 19.72 -18.20 -17.74
CA VAL A 425 18.73 -17.15 -18.06
C VAL A 425 18.50 -16.30 -16.83
N ALA A 426 18.60 -14.98 -16.98
CA ALA A 426 18.30 -14.01 -15.92
C ALA A 426 16.88 -14.21 -15.38
N SER A 427 16.75 -14.31 -14.06
CA SER A 427 15.45 -14.58 -13.40
C SER A 427 14.83 -13.33 -12.77
N ASN A 428 15.63 -12.30 -12.48
CA ASN A 428 15.16 -11.05 -11.89
C ASN A 428 14.71 -10.05 -12.97
N LEU A 429 13.77 -10.46 -13.82
CA LEU A 429 13.20 -9.63 -14.88
C LEU A 429 11.75 -9.32 -14.57
N ASN A 430 11.36 -8.05 -14.73
CA ASN A 430 9.95 -7.69 -14.68
C ASN A 430 9.23 -8.20 -15.94
N ARG A 431 7.90 -8.19 -15.88
CA ARG A 431 7.02 -8.68 -16.94
C ARG A 431 7.38 -8.08 -18.31
N GLU A 432 7.51 -6.76 -18.38
CA GLU A 432 7.79 -6.06 -19.63
C GLU A 432 9.14 -6.45 -20.23
N ALA A 433 10.20 -6.54 -19.42
CA ALA A 433 11.51 -7.00 -19.88
C ALA A 433 11.47 -8.46 -20.38
N SER A 434 10.73 -9.34 -19.70
CA SER A 434 10.53 -10.72 -20.16
C SER A 434 9.78 -10.78 -21.50
N GLU A 435 8.68 -10.03 -21.64
CA GLU A 435 7.89 -9.98 -22.89
C GLU A 435 8.71 -9.44 -24.06
N GLN A 436 9.48 -8.36 -23.83
CA GLN A 436 10.38 -7.80 -24.84
C GLN A 436 11.49 -8.77 -25.25
N LEU A 437 12.07 -9.49 -24.29
CA LEU A 437 13.10 -10.47 -24.61
C LEU A 437 12.52 -11.66 -25.38
N MET A 438 11.34 -12.18 -24.99
CA MET A 438 10.65 -13.24 -25.72
C MET A 438 10.34 -12.84 -27.17
N LEU A 439 9.87 -11.61 -27.39
CA LEU A 439 9.67 -11.03 -28.72
C LEU A 439 10.98 -11.01 -29.53
N GLN A 440 12.07 -10.49 -28.96
CA GLN A 440 13.37 -10.43 -29.63
C GLN A 440 13.92 -11.81 -29.99
N LEU A 441 13.75 -12.80 -29.10
CA LEU A 441 14.18 -14.17 -29.35
C LEU A 441 13.42 -14.80 -30.50
N LEU A 442 12.09 -14.65 -30.53
CA LEU A 442 11.26 -15.14 -31.63
C LEU A 442 11.60 -14.44 -32.94
N ASP A 443 11.82 -13.13 -32.94
CA ASP A 443 12.23 -12.35 -34.11
C ASP A 443 13.54 -12.85 -34.73
N ARG A 444 14.55 -13.17 -33.90
CA ARG A 444 15.83 -13.73 -34.36
C ARG A 444 15.69 -15.15 -34.92
N ALA A 445 14.75 -15.93 -34.39
CA ALA A 445 14.58 -17.33 -34.74
C ALA A 445 13.67 -17.55 -35.96
N ARG A 446 12.96 -16.52 -36.44
CA ARG A 446 11.92 -16.66 -37.48
C ARG A 446 12.43 -17.34 -38.77
N PRO A 447 11.56 -18.13 -39.44
CA PRO A 447 10.21 -18.52 -39.02
C PRO A 447 10.26 -19.68 -38.00
N VAL A 448 9.47 -19.61 -36.92
CA VAL A 448 9.30 -20.71 -35.95
C VAL A 448 7.84 -20.82 -35.58
N ASP A 449 7.31 -22.05 -35.55
CA ASP A 449 5.95 -22.31 -35.09
C ASP A 449 5.87 -22.31 -33.56
N LEU A 450 6.01 -21.10 -33.01
CA LEU A 450 5.90 -20.80 -31.60
C LEU A 450 5.21 -19.44 -31.43
N ARG A 451 4.09 -19.44 -30.71
CA ARG A 451 3.30 -18.26 -30.36
C ARG A 451 3.14 -18.19 -28.85
N ILE A 452 3.31 -17.01 -28.28
CA ILE A 452 3.23 -16.77 -26.84
C ILE A 452 1.97 -15.97 -26.58
N ALA A 453 1.07 -16.53 -25.78
CA ALA A 453 -0.20 -15.90 -25.43
C ALA A 453 -0.30 -15.68 -23.92
N ARG A 454 -0.98 -14.60 -23.54
CA ARG A 454 -1.27 -14.22 -22.15
C ARG A 454 -2.74 -13.84 -22.05
N GLY A 455 -3.57 -14.79 -21.60
CA GLY A 455 -5.01 -14.72 -21.84
C GLY A 455 -5.29 -14.63 -23.35
N ASP A 456 -6.12 -13.69 -23.77
CA ASP A 456 -6.45 -13.47 -25.19
C ASP A 456 -5.40 -12.63 -25.95
N VAL A 457 -4.38 -12.11 -25.25
CA VAL A 457 -3.37 -11.23 -25.85
C VAL A 457 -2.21 -12.06 -26.39
N VAL A 458 -1.88 -11.87 -27.66
CA VAL A 458 -0.65 -12.40 -28.25
C VAL A 458 0.52 -11.51 -27.86
N VAL A 459 1.46 -12.08 -27.11
CA VAL A 459 2.65 -11.39 -26.63
C VAL A 459 3.72 -11.40 -27.71
N ALA A 460 3.91 -12.55 -28.37
CA ALA A 460 4.88 -12.73 -29.44
C ALA A 460 4.44 -13.84 -30.39
N ASP A 461 4.80 -13.73 -31.66
CA ASP A 461 4.43 -14.71 -32.70
C ASP A 461 5.63 -14.94 -33.65
N GLY A 462 6.14 -16.17 -33.68
CA GLY A 462 7.26 -16.59 -34.53
C GLY A 462 6.91 -16.85 -36.00
N GLN A 463 5.62 -16.85 -36.35
CA GLN A 463 5.11 -17.07 -37.71
C GLN A 463 4.78 -15.77 -38.46
N ALA A 464 4.43 -14.70 -37.73
CA ALA A 464 4.01 -13.46 -38.36
C ALA A 464 5.15 -12.81 -39.16
N VAL A 465 4.91 -12.38 -40.41
CA VAL A 465 5.77 -11.42 -41.11
C VAL A 465 5.16 -10.04 -40.84
N HIS A 466 5.75 -9.25 -39.95
CA HIS A 466 5.33 -7.85 -39.85
C HIS A 466 5.79 -7.12 -41.12
N HIS A 467 4.87 -6.97 -42.09
CA HIS A 467 4.95 -5.85 -43.01
C HIS A 467 4.91 -4.58 -42.16
N ARG A 468 6.07 -3.93 -41.95
CA ARG A 468 6.09 -2.52 -41.62
C ARG A 468 5.41 -1.82 -42.80
N GLN A 469 4.16 -1.41 -42.63
CA GLN A 469 3.64 -0.31 -43.43
C GLN A 469 4.49 0.91 -43.05
N GLN A 470 5.46 1.22 -43.90
CA GLN A 470 5.92 2.59 -44.07
C GLN A 470 4.69 3.43 -44.36
N VAL A 471 4.30 4.27 -43.40
CA VAL A 471 3.49 5.44 -43.70
C VAL A 471 4.45 6.45 -44.33
N ASP A 472 4.70 6.28 -45.62
CA ASP A 472 5.22 7.33 -46.48
C ASP A 472 4.02 8.15 -46.98
N GLY A 473 3.99 9.41 -46.56
CA GLY A 473 3.40 10.56 -47.26
C GLY A 473 1.91 10.52 -47.62
N HIS A 474 1.12 11.38 -46.96
CA HIS A 474 0.58 12.62 -47.55
C HIS A 474 0.07 13.54 -46.44
#